data_AF-A0A349LG66-F1
#
_entry.id   AF-A0A349LG66-F1
#
_cell.length_a   1.000
_cell.length_b   1.000
_cell.length_c   1.000
_cell.angle_alpha   90.00
_cell.angle_beta   90.00
_cell.angle_gamma   90.00
#
_symmetry.space_group_name_H-M   'P 1'
#
loop_
_entity.id
_entity.type
_entity.pdbx_description
1 polymer ?
#
loop_
_entity_poly.entity_id
_entity_poly.type
_entity_poly.pdbx_seq_one_letter_code
_entity_poly.pdbx_strand_id
1 'polypeptide(L)'
;AWGYCHVPNGWEGDATPVIEAQIERFAPGFRERILSRSSWGPKRLERWDGNLVGGDVNGGALTLSQMLGPSRWSLPGYRTPKAGLYLCSASTPPGGGVHGMAGFHGARCALRHTFGIRPT
;
A
#
# COMPACT_ATOMS: atom_id res chain seq x y z
N ALA A 1 11.91 -15.89 -5.07
CA ALA A 1 11.87 -15.11 -3.81
C ALA A 1 11.54 -13.66 -4.13
N TRP A 2 10.96 -12.91 -3.19
CA TRP A 2 10.67 -11.48 -3.34
C TRP A 2 11.54 -10.69 -2.38
N GLY A 3 12.06 -9.56 -2.85
CA GLY A 3 12.81 -8.60 -2.03
C GLY A 3 12.40 -7.19 -2.43
N TYR A 4 12.45 -6.28 -1.48
CA TYR A 4 12.19 -4.86 -1.70
C TYR A 4 13.15 -4.03 -0.84
N CYS A 5 13.37 -2.79 -1.27
CA CYS A 5 14.14 -1.81 -0.52
C CYS A 5 13.47 -0.45 -0.62
N HIS A 6 13.80 0.45 0.31
CA HIS A 6 13.38 1.83 0.21
C HIS A 6 14.33 2.61 -0.70
N VAL A 7 13.75 3.42 -1.58
CA VAL A 7 14.44 4.34 -2.49
C VAL A 7 13.74 5.69 -2.44
N PRO A 8 14.38 6.79 -2.88
CA PRO A 8 13.71 8.09 -2.99
C PRO A 8 12.43 8.00 -3.84
N ASN A 9 11.43 8.84 -3.53
CA ASN A 9 10.19 8.91 -4.31
C ASN A 9 10.50 9.22 -5.78
N GLY A 10 9.91 8.47 -6.70
CA GLY A 10 10.12 8.62 -8.14
C GLY A 10 11.51 8.22 -8.64
N TRP A 11 12.34 7.56 -7.81
CA TRP A 11 13.70 7.15 -8.21
C TRP A 11 13.72 6.29 -9.47
N GLU A 12 14.72 6.51 -10.32
CA GLU A 12 14.84 5.89 -11.65
C GLU A 12 15.98 4.88 -11.77
N GLY A 13 16.76 4.66 -10.71
CA GLY A 13 17.86 3.71 -10.73
C GLY A 13 17.43 2.25 -10.55
N ASP A 14 18.42 1.36 -10.50
CA ASP A 14 18.22 -0.07 -10.27
C ASP A 14 18.92 -0.53 -8.97
N ALA A 15 18.11 -0.98 -8.01
CA ALA A 15 18.60 -1.47 -6.73
C ALA A 15 18.96 -2.97 -6.76
N THR A 16 18.65 -3.67 -7.86
CA THR A 16 18.87 -5.12 -8.00
C THR A 16 20.31 -5.52 -7.66
N PRO A 17 21.37 -4.87 -8.18
CA PRO A 17 22.74 -5.27 -7.88
C PRO A 17 23.09 -5.15 -6.39
N VAL A 18 22.56 -4.12 -5.71
CA VAL A 18 22.79 -3.88 -4.28
C VAL A 18 22.08 -4.93 -3.43
N ILE A 19 20.82 -5.24 -3.75
CA ILE A 19 20.03 -6.27 -3.06
C ILE A 19 20.72 -7.63 -3.22
N GLU A 20 21.06 -8.01 -4.46
CA GLU A 20 21.72 -9.29 -4.72
C GLU A 20 23.09 -9.39 -4.04
N ALA A 21 23.84 -8.28 -3.93
CA ALA A 21 25.10 -8.24 -3.19
C ALA A 21 24.93 -8.48 -1.70
N GLN A 22 23.88 -7.90 -1.09
CA GLN A 22 23.60 -8.16 0.31
C GLN A 22 23.18 -9.61 0.54
N ILE A 23 22.36 -10.20 -0.35
CA ILE A 23 21.97 -11.60 -0.21
C ILE A 23 23.20 -12.50 -0.38
N GLU A 24 24.01 -12.30 -1.41
CA GLU A 24 25.22 -13.10 -1.66
C GLU A 24 26.18 -13.09 -0.46
N ARG A 25 26.33 -11.94 0.22
CA ARG A 25 27.17 -11.81 1.41
C ARG A 25 26.75 -12.76 2.54
N PHE A 26 25.46 -13.02 2.69
CA PHE A 26 24.91 -13.90 3.75
C PHE A 26 24.54 -15.30 3.25
N ALA A 27 24.43 -15.48 1.93
CA ALA A 27 24.14 -16.75 1.28
C ALA A 27 25.03 -16.91 0.03
N PRO A 28 26.31 -17.29 0.20
CA PRO A 28 27.23 -17.50 -0.92
C PRO A 28 26.71 -18.59 -1.88
N GLY A 29 26.85 -18.35 -3.18
CA GLY A 29 26.27 -19.21 -4.21
C GLY A 29 24.86 -18.80 -4.64
N PHE A 30 24.30 -17.71 -4.10
CA PHE A 30 22.92 -17.28 -4.37
C PHE A 30 22.75 -16.85 -5.83
N ARG A 31 23.66 -16.01 -6.33
CA ARG A 31 23.56 -15.45 -7.69
C ARG A 31 23.62 -16.50 -8.78
N GLU A 32 24.39 -17.56 -8.57
CA GLU A 32 24.51 -18.71 -9.50
C GLU A 32 23.23 -19.52 -9.58
N ARG A 33 22.32 -19.39 -8.62
CA ARG A 33 21.01 -20.08 -8.59
C ARG A 33 19.86 -19.24 -9.14
N ILE A 34 20.12 -18.02 -9.60
CA ILE A 34 19.08 -17.16 -10.17
C ILE A 34 18.78 -17.59 -11.61
N LEU A 35 17.62 -18.21 -11.82
CA LEU A 35 17.13 -18.59 -13.15
C LEU A 35 16.55 -17.40 -13.92
N SER A 36 15.88 -16.47 -13.22
CA SER A 36 15.25 -15.30 -13.82
C SER A 36 15.09 -14.17 -12.81
N ARG A 37 14.98 -12.94 -13.30
CA ARG A 37 14.83 -11.72 -12.50
C ARG A 37 13.69 -10.88 -13.04
N SER A 38 12.93 -10.26 -12.14
CA SER A 38 11.97 -9.21 -12.48
C SER A 38 12.10 -8.09 -11.45
N SER A 39 12.62 -6.94 -11.88
CA SER A 39 12.73 -5.73 -11.06
C SER A 39 11.57 -4.77 -11.35
N TRP A 40 11.07 -4.12 -10.30
CA TRP A 40 10.00 -3.13 -10.38
C TRP A 40 10.45 -1.86 -9.65
N GLY A 41 10.89 -0.87 -10.43
CA GLY A 41 11.16 0.46 -9.90
C GLY A 41 9.88 1.31 -9.71
N PRO A 42 10.01 2.46 -9.05
CA PRO A 42 8.90 3.39 -8.77
C PRO A 42 7.97 3.68 -9.95
N LYS A 43 8.52 4.09 -11.10
CA LYS A 43 7.72 4.39 -12.30
C LYS A 43 6.92 3.20 -12.82
N ARG A 44 7.41 1.97 -12.63
CA ARG A 44 6.69 0.76 -13.06
C ARG A 44 5.52 0.48 -12.12
N LEU A 45 5.70 0.66 -10.82
CA LEU A 45 4.63 0.53 -9.83
C LEU A 45 3.52 1.54 -10.09
N GLU A 46 3.86 2.80 -10.31
CA GLU A 46 2.88 3.86 -10.61
C GLU A 46 2.12 3.62 -11.93
N ARG A 47 2.79 3.09 -12.97
CA ARG A 47 2.12 2.70 -14.21
C ARG A 47 1.16 1.52 -14.04
N TRP A 48 1.47 0.63 -13.11
CA TRP A 48 0.64 -0.54 -12.83
C TRP A 48 -0.58 -0.19 -11.99
N ASP A 49 -0.40 0.69 -11.01
CA ASP A 49 -1.47 1.25 -10.19
C ASP A 49 -1.23 2.75 -9.99
N GLY A 50 -2.08 3.57 -10.61
CA GLY A 50 -1.97 5.04 -10.58
C GLY A 50 -2.14 5.65 -9.19
N ASN A 51 -2.55 4.88 -8.18
CA ASN A 51 -2.54 5.34 -6.78
C ASN A 51 -1.13 5.31 -6.18
N LEU A 52 -0.18 4.57 -6.77
CA LEU A 52 1.18 4.40 -6.25
C LEU A 52 2.13 5.47 -6.80
N VAL A 53 1.74 6.74 -6.65
CA VAL A 53 2.47 7.89 -7.20
C VAL A 53 3.92 7.90 -6.72
N GLY A 54 4.87 7.98 -7.65
CA GLY A 54 6.30 7.92 -7.36
C GLY A 54 6.73 6.59 -6.72
N GLY A 55 5.95 5.52 -6.90
CA GLY A 55 6.22 4.19 -6.34
C GLY A 55 5.79 3.99 -4.88
N ASP A 56 5.01 4.90 -4.32
CA ASP A 56 4.60 4.83 -2.91
C ASP A 56 3.50 3.79 -2.69
N VAL A 57 3.88 2.63 -2.14
CA VAL A 57 2.96 1.50 -1.85
C VAL A 57 1.88 1.82 -0.82
N ASN A 58 2.02 2.90 -0.04
CA ASN A 58 1.01 3.33 0.92
C ASN A 58 0.04 4.37 0.32
N GLY A 59 0.25 4.80 -0.92
CA GLY A 59 -0.57 5.83 -1.57
C GLY A 59 -0.36 7.23 -0.98
N GLY A 60 0.80 7.47 -0.36
CA GLY A 60 1.20 8.77 0.19
C GLY A 60 2.08 8.63 1.43
N ALA A 61 2.76 9.74 1.76
CA ALA A 61 3.67 9.77 2.90
C ALA A 61 2.95 9.51 4.23
N LEU A 62 3.61 8.75 5.11
CA LEU A 62 3.16 8.51 6.49
C LEU A 62 3.72 9.58 7.43
N THR A 63 3.36 10.83 7.20
CA THR A 63 3.72 11.93 8.10
C THR A 63 2.73 12.03 9.25
N LEU A 64 3.17 12.47 10.42
CA LEU A 64 2.28 12.71 11.56
C LEU A 64 1.15 13.69 11.20
N SER A 65 1.42 14.67 10.35
CA SER A 65 0.42 15.61 9.83
C SER A 65 -0.55 15.01 8.81
N GLN A 66 -0.22 13.91 8.12
CA GLN A 66 -1.17 13.16 7.29
C GLN A 66 -1.95 12.12 8.10
N MET A 67 -1.33 11.57 9.15
CA MET A 67 -2.00 10.65 10.08
C MET A 67 -2.98 11.37 11.01
N LEU A 68 -2.58 12.52 11.56
CA LEU A 68 -3.38 13.34 12.49
C LEU A 68 -4.09 14.50 11.79
N GLY A 69 -3.61 14.93 10.63
CA GLY A 69 -4.29 15.96 9.86
C GLY A 69 -5.62 15.44 9.36
N PRO A 70 -6.44 16.34 8.81
CA PRO A 70 -7.80 15.97 8.47
C PRO A 70 -7.68 14.95 7.31
N SER A 71 -8.28 13.77 7.33
CA SER A 71 -9.74 13.55 7.41
C SER A 71 -10.53 14.72 6.81
N ARG A 72 -9.98 15.31 5.74
CA ARG A 72 -10.37 16.61 5.16
C ARG A 72 -11.78 16.46 4.58
N TRP A 73 -12.76 16.97 5.34
CA TRP A 73 -14.07 17.47 4.91
C TRP A 73 -15.26 16.50 4.79
N SER A 74 -15.19 15.32 5.40
CA SER A 74 -16.37 14.62 5.92
C SER A 74 -15.90 13.55 6.90
N LEU A 75 -16.68 13.31 7.96
CA LEU A 75 -16.43 12.39 9.08
C LEU A 75 -15.52 11.19 8.72
N PRO A 76 -14.57 10.80 9.59
CA PRO A 76 -13.65 9.69 9.34
C PRO A 76 -14.46 8.41 9.27
N GLY A 77 -14.85 8.03 8.06
CA GLY A 77 -15.79 6.98 7.83
C GLY A 77 -15.49 6.33 6.51
N TYR A 78 -15.76 5.05 6.46
CA TYR A 78 -15.76 4.27 5.23
C TYR A 78 -16.89 4.69 4.27
N ARG A 79 -17.50 5.87 4.43
CA ARG A 79 -18.62 6.39 3.63
C ARG A 79 -18.12 7.49 2.71
N THR A 80 -18.68 7.51 1.52
CA THR A 80 -18.56 8.66 0.61
C THR A 80 -19.83 9.51 0.68
N PRO A 81 -19.83 10.75 0.14
CA PRO A 81 -21.05 11.54 -0.02
C PRO A 81 -22.12 10.85 -0.89
N LYS A 82 -21.73 9.92 -1.76
CA LYS A 82 -22.65 9.11 -2.57
C LYS A 82 -23.23 7.98 -1.73
N ALA A 83 -24.56 7.96 -1.58
CA ALA A 83 -25.26 6.89 -0.88
C ALA A 83 -24.97 5.52 -1.52
N GLY A 84 -24.73 4.51 -0.68
CA GLY A 84 -24.39 3.15 -1.12
C GLY A 84 -22.95 2.94 -1.57
N LEU A 85 -22.10 3.97 -1.58
CA LEU A 85 -20.68 3.85 -1.93
C LEU A 85 -19.79 4.00 -0.69
N TYR A 86 -18.96 2.98 -0.47
CA TYR A 86 -18.10 2.83 0.70
C TYR A 86 -16.64 2.63 0.31
N LEU A 87 -15.73 3.11 1.17
CA LEU A 87 -14.29 2.88 1.05
C LEU A 87 -13.90 1.62 1.83
N CYS A 88 -12.82 0.94 1.45
CA CYS A 88 -12.33 -0.26 2.15
C CYS A 88 -10.85 -0.59 1.85
N SER A 89 -10.07 0.40 1.41
CA SER A 89 -8.68 0.23 0.96
C SER A 89 -7.65 0.64 2.03
N ALA A 90 -6.37 0.40 1.76
CA ALA A 90 -5.22 0.88 2.52
C ALA A 90 -5.23 2.41 2.76
N SER A 91 -5.93 3.18 1.93
CA SER A 91 -6.12 4.63 2.09
C SER A 91 -7.18 5.02 3.13
N THR A 92 -7.77 4.05 3.83
CA THR A 92 -8.67 4.28 4.97
C THR A 92 -8.01 3.83 6.27
N PRO A 93 -8.39 4.37 7.44
CA PRO A 93 -7.89 3.88 8.72
C PRO A 93 -8.03 2.34 8.82
N PRO A 94 -7.14 1.61 9.50
CA PRO A 94 -5.92 2.07 10.18
C PRO A 94 -4.72 2.32 9.25
N GLY A 95 -4.90 2.28 7.92
CA GLY A 95 -3.85 2.49 6.93
C GLY A 95 -3.42 1.21 6.21
N GLY A 96 -2.26 1.28 5.56
CA GLY A 96 -1.69 0.19 4.77
C GLY A 96 -1.36 -1.08 5.56
N GLY A 97 -1.06 -2.14 4.81
CA GLY A 97 -0.73 -3.47 5.34
C GLY A 97 -1.81 -4.52 5.08
N VAL A 98 -1.43 -5.79 5.21
CA VAL A 98 -2.28 -6.96 4.91
C VAL A 98 -3.01 -7.44 6.17
N HIS A 99 -3.71 -6.53 6.85
CA HIS A 99 -4.43 -6.82 8.11
C HIS A 99 -5.95 -7.00 7.94
N GLY A 100 -6.54 -6.53 6.83
CA GLY A 100 -7.96 -6.70 6.51
C GLY A 100 -8.94 -5.77 7.25
N MET A 101 -8.47 -4.91 8.16
CA MET A 101 -9.32 -4.03 8.98
C MET A 101 -10.10 -3.00 8.15
N ALA A 102 -9.50 -2.51 7.06
CA ALA A 102 -10.19 -1.58 6.17
C ALA A 102 -11.43 -2.23 5.52
N GLY A 103 -11.30 -3.48 5.07
CA GLY A 103 -12.41 -4.30 4.59
C GLY A 103 -13.45 -4.56 5.67
N PHE A 104 -13.01 -4.98 6.86
CA PHE A 104 -13.88 -5.26 8.01
C PHE A 104 -14.76 -4.05 8.37
N HIS A 105 -14.15 -2.89 8.58
CA HIS A 105 -14.88 -1.69 8.97
C HIS A 105 -15.70 -1.11 7.82
N GLY A 106 -15.23 -1.22 6.57
CA GLY A 106 -15.99 -0.86 5.37
C GLY A 106 -17.30 -1.65 5.27
N ALA A 107 -17.22 -2.98 5.44
CA ALA A 107 -18.37 -3.87 5.45
C ALA A 107 -19.35 -3.55 6.59
N ARG A 108 -18.85 -3.35 7.82
CA ARG A 108 -19.70 -2.94 8.97
C ARG A 108 -20.40 -1.61 8.72
N CYS A 109 -19.72 -0.69 8.03
CA CYS A 109 -20.30 0.59 7.66
C CYS A 109 -21.45 0.43 6.67
N ALA A 110 -21.27 -0.41 5.65
CA ALA A 110 -22.29 -0.73 4.67
C ALA A 110 -23.50 -1.44 5.29
N LEU A 111 -23.28 -2.46 6.12
CA LEU A 111 -24.33 -3.17 6.86
C LEU A 111 -25.21 -2.21 7.66
N ARG A 112 -24.59 -1.30 8.40
CA ARG A 112 -25.32 -0.33 9.24
C ARG A 112 -26.11 0.70 8.44
N HIS A 113 -25.52 1.26 7.38
CA HIS A 113 -26.06 2.45 6.70
C HIS A 113 -26.86 2.16 5.43
N THR A 114 -26.68 0.99 4.83
CA THR A 114 -27.49 0.54 3.67
C THR A 114 -28.56 -0.46 4.09
N PHE A 115 -28.25 -1.36 5.02
CA PHE A 115 -29.13 -2.48 5.35
C PHE A 115 -29.77 -2.40 6.76
N GLY A 116 -29.39 -1.41 7.57
CA GLY A 116 -29.89 -1.27 8.94
C GLY A 116 -29.39 -2.37 9.90
N ILE A 117 -28.41 -3.17 9.50
CA ILE A 117 -27.86 -4.29 10.28
C ILE A 117 -26.72 -3.78 11.16
N ARG A 118 -26.81 -4.01 12.48
CA ARG A 118 -25.71 -3.77 13.42
C ARG A 118 -25.05 -5.10 13.77
N PRO A 119 -23.98 -5.51 13.07
CA PRO A 119 -23.27 -6.73 13.41
C PRO A 119 -22.69 -6.59 14.81
N THR A 120 -22.94 -7.59 15.65
CA THR A 120 -22.29 -7.74 16.96
C THR A 120 -20.78 -7.76 16.83
#